data_AF-A0A4R8MW95-F1
#
_entry.id   AF-A0A4R8MW95-F1
#
_cell.length_a   1.000
_cell.length_b   1.000
_cell.length_c   1.000
_cell.angle_alpha   90.00
_cell.angle_beta   90.00
_cell.angle_gamma   90.00
#
_symmetry.space_group_name_H-M   'P 1'
#
loop_
_entity.id
_entity.type
_entity.pdbx_description
1 polymer ?
#
loop_
_entity_poly.entity_id
_entity_poly.type
_entity_poly.pdbx_seq_one_letter_code
_entity_poly.pdbx_strand_id
1 'polypeptide(L)'
;MLLLLFNCLTTSDYIAVADIIFNLLLAIFVIFFLQKKIDDKKYLKEHFINEIIQIRENYRTFLINLETNCLKPKEILSLLKSMNITLNDLMIILNEVYNIEPTYLINYQTELRNIVTEFNEFSKNFSKNKKVVLKDESVLEIMNFHQRNNCKFNELIKIVSYK
;
A
#
# COMPACT_ATOMS: atom_id res chain seq x y z
N MET A 1 26.09 28.82 45.16
CA MET A 1 25.77 27.74 46.12
C MET A 1 26.11 26.36 45.58
N LEU A 2 25.79 26.02 44.31
CA LEU A 2 26.23 24.76 43.66
C LEU A 2 27.75 24.64 43.46
N LEU A 3 28.46 25.76 43.24
CA LEU A 3 29.93 25.78 43.07
C LEU A 3 30.73 25.57 44.37
N LEU A 4 30.12 25.70 45.55
CA LEU A 4 30.80 25.51 46.84
C LEU A 4 30.74 24.05 47.34
N LEU A 5 29.93 23.19 46.72
CA LEU A 5 29.81 21.77 47.07
C LEU A 5 30.90 20.89 46.42
N PHE A 6 31.60 21.38 45.39
CA PHE A 6 32.60 20.58 44.66
C PHE A 6 33.96 20.42 45.37
N ASN A 7 34.25 21.26 46.38
CA ASN A 7 35.53 21.25 47.09
C ASN A 7 35.62 20.23 48.26
N CYS A 8 34.57 19.46 48.53
CA CYS A 8 34.55 18.43 49.58
C CYS A 8 34.26 17.02 49.05
N LEU A 9 34.27 16.84 47.71
CA LEU A 9 33.98 15.56 47.07
C LEU A 9 35.24 14.72 46.97
N THR A 10 35.16 13.49 47.47
CA THR A 10 36.20 12.49 47.27
C THR A 10 36.15 11.95 45.84
N THR A 11 37.23 11.32 45.37
CA THR A 11 37.26 10.67 44.06
C THR A 11 36.12 9.66 43.87
N SER A 12 35.65 9.03 44.95
CA SER A 12 34.50 8.13 44.97
C SER A 12 33.18 8.83 44.57
N ASP A 13 32.99 10.07 45.01
CA ASP A 13 31.76 10.82 44.74
C ASP A 13 31.68 11.27 43.29
N TYR A 14 32.83 11.62 42.69
CA TYR A 14 32.92 11.91 41.25
C TYR A 14 32.57 10.69 40.39
N ILE A 15 33.02 9.50 40.80
CA ILE A 15 32.71 8.24 40.11
C ILE A 15 31.20 7.96 40.21
N ALA A 16 30.60 8.11 41.39
CA ALA A 16 29.17 7.91 41.57
C ALA A 16 28.30 8.87 40.72
N VAL A 17 28.69 10.15 40.65
CA VAL A 17 28.01 11.13 39.81
C VAL A 17 28.19 10.80 38.32
N ALA A 18 29.40 10.38 37.90
CA ALA A 18 29.66 9.97 36.53
C ALA A 18 28.82 8.73 36.14
N ASP A 19 28.68 7.75 37.03
CA ASP A 19 27.87 6.56 36.81
C ASP A 19 26.38 6.90 36.64
N ILE A 20 25.85 7.83 37.45
CA ILE A 20 24.47 8.31 37.32
C ILE A 20 24.27 8.99 35.95
N ILE A 21 25.20 9.87 35.55
CA ILE A 21 25.14 10.57 34.27
C ILE A 21 25.24 9.57 33.11
N PHE A 22 26.15 8.61 33.18
CA PHE A 22 26.35 7.60 32.16
C PHE A 22 25.10 6.73 31.97
N ASN A 23 24.49 6.25 33.07
CA ASN A 23 23.26 5.47 33.02
C ASN A 23 22.09 6.28 32.44
N LEU A 24 22.00 7.57 32.75
CA LEU A 24 20.99 8.46 32.17
C LEU A 24 21.17 8.61 30.65
N LEU A 25 22.40 8.80 30.18
CA LEU A 25 22.71 8.90 28.76
C LEU A 25 22.40 7.61 28.01
N LEU A 26 22.74 6.45 28.59
CA LEU A 26 22.40 5.13 28.06
C LEU A 26 20.90 4.94 27.91
N ALA A 27 20.12 5.29 28.94
CA ALA A 27 18.67 5.19 28.90
C ALA A 27 18.06 6.05 27.78
N ILE A 28 18.50 7.31 27.65
CA ILE A 28 18.04 8.20 26.57
C ILE A 28 18.40 7.63 25.20
N PHE A 29 19.63 7.12 25.04
CA PHE A 29 20.09 6.53 23.78
C PHE A 29 19.24 5.31 23.36
N VAL A 30 18.96 4.41 24.30
CA VAL A 30 18.11 3.23 24.06
C VAL A 30 16.70 3.65 23.64
N ILE A 31 16.10 4.60 24.34
CA ILE A 31 14.75 5.11 24.03
C ILE A 31 14.73 5.70 22.61
N PHE A 32 15.70 6.56 22.27
CA PHE A 32 15.78 7.19 20.96
C PHE A 32 15.95 6.16 19.83
N PHE A 33 16.83 5.18 20.02
CA PHE A 33 17.06 4.12 19.02
C PHE A 33 15.83 3.22 18.82
N LEU A 34 15.14 2.88 19.91
CA LEU A 34 13.91 2.09 19.85
C LEU A 34 12.77 2.87 19.19
N GLN A 35 12.57 4.14 19.58
CA GLN A 35 11.55 5.01 18.99
C GLN A 35 11.78 5.17 17.49
N LYS A 36 13.00 5.46 17.07
CA LYS A 36 13.33 5.57 15.64
C LYS A 36 12.98 4.29 14.86
N LYS A 37 13.34 3.12 15.39
CA LYS A 37 12.98 1.83 14.74
C LYS A 37 11.47 1.60 14.66
N ILE A 38 10.73 1.98 15.69
CA ILE A 38 9.27 1.87 15.72
C ILE A 38 8.64 2.82 14.70
N ASP A 39 9.13 4.06 14.64
CA ASP A 39 8.65 5.10 13.73
C ASP A 39 8.93 4.72 12.27
N ASP A 40 10.13 4.23 11.96
CA ASP A 40 10.50 3.75 10.62
C ASP A 40 9.59 2.59 10.18
N LYS A 41 9.33 1.62 11.08
CA LYS A 41 8.41 0.51 10.79
C LYS A 41 6.98 0.99 10.56
N LYS A 42 6.51 1.95 11.38
CA LYS A 42 5.17 2.53 11.25
C LYS A 42 5.03 3.31 9.95
N TYR A 43 6.02 4.12 9.59
CA TYR A 43 6.05 4.87 8.34
C TYR A 43 5.98 3.94 7.12
N LEU A 44 6.79 2.89 7.10
CA LEU A 44 6.80 1.91 6.01
C LEU A 44 5.43 1.23 5.84
N LYS A 45 4.82 0.84 6.96
CA LYS A 45 3.49 0.26 6.99
C LYS A 45 2.41 1.20 6.45
N GLU A 46 2.41 2.46 6.91
CA GLU A 46 1.48 3.48 6.41
C GLU A 46 1.67 3.75 4.93
N HIS A 47 2.92 3.79 4.45
CA HIS A 47 3.24 3.91 3.04
C HIS A 47 2.60 2.79 2.21
N PHE A 48 2.79 1.52 2.59
CA PHE A 48 2.17 0.40 1.87
C PHE A 48 0.65 0.38 1.94
N ILE A 49 0.06 0.74 3.08
CA ILE A 49 -1.41 0.88 3.18
C ILE A 49 -1.91 1.93 2.20
N ASN A 50 -1.22 3.06 2.08
CA ASN A 50 -1.58 4.12 1.15
C ASN A 50 -1.43 3.68 -0.31
N GLU A 51 -0.38 2.94 -0.66
CA GLU A 51 -0.22 2.35 -2.00
C GLU A 51 -1.37 1.40 -2.35
N ILE A 52 -1.79 0.52 -1.41
CA ILE A 52 -2.93 -0.38 -1.61
C ILE A 52 -4.22 0.43 -1.84
N ILE A 53 -4.44 1.49 -1.08
CA ILE A 53 -5.59 2.39 -1.25
C ILE A 53 -5.54 3.06 -2.62
N GLN A 54 -4.38 3.58 -3.05
CA GLN A 54 -4.24 4.22 -4.35
C GLN A 54 -4.54 3.25 -5.50
N ILE A 55 -4.06 2.02 -5.44
CA ILE A 55 -4.38 1.01 -6.47
C ILE A 55 -5.87 0.71 -6.50
N ARG A 56 -6.53 0.59 -5.34
CA ARG A 56 -8.00 0.42 -5.28
C ARG A 56 -8.72 1.59 -5.95
N GLU A 57 -8.29 2.82 -5.69
CA GLU A 57 -8.88 4.01 -6.32
C GLU A 57 -8.60 4.09 -7.83
N ASN A 58 -7.44 3.61 -8.29
CA ASN A 58 -7.15 3.48 -9.73
C ASN A 58 -8.12 2.52 -10.41
N TYR A 59 -8.40 1.36 -9.80
CA TYR A 59 -9.42 0.43 -10.31
C TYR A 59 -10.80 1.08 -10.32
N ARG A 60 -11.19 1.74 -9.22
CA ARG A 60 -12.48 2.44 -9.14
C ARG A 60 -12.62 3.48 -10.25
N THR A 61 -11.59 4.29 -10.46
CA THR A 61 -11.57 5.33 -11.51
C THR A 61 -11.64 4.71 -12.89
N PHE A 62 -10.94 3.59 -13.13
CA PHE A 62 -11.03 2.84 -14.37
C PHE A 62 -12.45 2.33 -14.65
N LEU A 63 -13.14 1.77 -13.65
CA LEU A 63 -14.53 1.30 -13.80
C LEU A 63 -15.48 2.45 -14.10
N ILE A 64 -15.37 3.56 -13.37
CA ILE A 64 -16.16 4.77 -13.65
C ILE A 64 -15.92 5.26 -15.08
N ASN A 65 -14.67 5.25 -15.56
CA ASN A 65 -14.34 5.67 -16.92
C ASN A 65 -14.87 4.71 -17.99
N LEU A 66 -14.92 3.42 -17.71
CA LEU A 66 -15.56 2.43 -18.58
C LEU A 66 -17.06 2.69 -18.73
N GLU A 67 -17.72 3.04 -17.63
CA GLU A 67 -19.16 3.33 -17.60
C GLU A 67 -19.51 4.68 -18.25
N THR A 68 -18.70 5.72 -17.99
CA THR A 68 -19.06 7.12 -18.31
C THR A 68 -18.32 7.70 -19.52
N ASN A 69 -17.05 7.35 -19.72
CA ASN A 69 -16.15 8.09 -20.61
C ASN A 69 -15.93 7.45 -21.99
N CYS A 70 -16.65 6.36 -22.29
CA CYS A 70 -16.64 5.69 -23.59
C CYS A 70 -15.20 5.47 -24.11
N LEU A 71 -14.37 4.79 -23.30
CA LEU A 71 -12.96 4.55 -23.59
C LEU A 71 -12.76 3.75 -24.88
N LYS A 72 -11.63 3.95 -25.56
CA LYS A 72 -11.28 3.11 -26.72
C LYS A 72 -10.61 1.79 -26.26
N PRO A 73 -10.79 0.69 -27.00
CA PRO A 73 -10.21 -0.61 -26.63
C PRO A 73 -8.70 -0.60 -26.39
N LYS A 74 -7.93 0.15 -27.19
CA LYS A 74 -6.48 0.29 -26.96
C LYS A 74 -6.15 1.06 -25.69
N GLU A 75 -6.96 2.06 -25.33
CA GLU A 75 -6.79 2.83 -24.08
C GLU A 75 -7.12 1.94 -22.88
N ILE A 76 -8.20 1.16 -22.96
CA ILE A 76 -8.59 0.17 -21.94
C ILE A 76 -7.45 -0.82 -21.69
N LEU A 77 -6.88 -1.42 -22.75
CA LEU A 77 -5.74 -2.35 -22.60
C LEU A 77 -4.51 -1.66 -22.01
N SER A 78 -4.23 -0.42 -22.39
CA SER A 78 -3.12 0.36 -21.85
C SER A 78 -3.29 0.61 -20.34
N LEU A 79 -4.49 1.01 -19.91
CA LEU A 79 -4.81 1.23 -18.50
C LEU A 79 -4.73 -0.06 -17.69
N LEU A 80 -5.31 -1.16 -18.20
CA LEU A 80 -5.21 -2.48 -17.56
C LEU A 80 -3.74 -2.93 -17.43
N LYS A 81 -2.92 -2.72 -18.46
CA LYS A 81 -1.49 -3.02 -18.40
C LYS A 81 -0.76 -2.16 -17.36
N SER A 82 -1.06 -0.86 -17.30
CA SER A 82 -0.45 0.04 -16.32
C SER A 82 -0.78 -0.38 -14.89
N MET A 83 -2.06 -0.65 -14.60
CA MET A 83 -2.48 -1.13 -13.28
C MET A 83 -1.87 -2.50 -12.95
N ASN A 84 -1.69 -3.36 -13.95
CA ASN A 84 -1.02 -4.65 -13.79
C ASN A 84 0.43 -4.48 -13.31
N ILE A 85 1.20 -3.62 -13.96
CA ILE A 85 2.59 -3.34 -13.57
C ILE A 85 2.65 -2.82 -12.14
N THR A 86 1.90 -1.77 -11.82
CA THR A 86 1.93 -1.15 -10.48
C THR A 86 1.54 -2.13 -9.37
N LEU A 87 0.52 -2.96 -9.59
CA LEU A 87 0.13 -3.94 -8.58
C LEU A 87 1.15 -5.07 -8.43
N ASN A 88 1.73 -5.57 -9.53
CA ASN A 88 2.75 -6.60 -9.43
C ASN A 88 3.97 -6.10 -8.67
N ASP A 89 4.42 -4.88 -8.95
CA ASP A 89 5.53 -4.26 -8.23
C ASP A 89 5.24 -4.16 -6.72
N LEU A 90 4.03 -3.70 -6.36
CA LEU A 90 3.61 -3.68 -4.95
C LEU A 90 3.58 -5.09 -4.33
N MET A 91 3.01 -6.08 -5.03
CA MET A 91 2.88 -7.45 -4.52
C MET A 91 4.24 -8.13 -4.32
N ILE A 92 5.24 -7.85 -5.17
CA ILE A 92 6.61 -8.32 -5.00
C ILE A 92 7.20 -7.76 -3.70
N ILE A 93 7.08 -6.46 -3.48
CA ILE A 93 7.62 -5.81 -2.28
C ILE A 93 6.88 -6.28 -1.01
N LEU A 94 5.56 -6.43 -1.09
CA LEU A 94 4.76 -6.98 0.02
C LEU A 94 5.13 -8.42 0.35
N ASN A 95 5.53 -9.22 -0.63
CA ASN A 95 6.07 -10.54 -0.40
C ASN A 95 7.41 -10.47 0.35
N GLU A 96 8.32 -9.59 -0.07
CA GLU A 96 9.62 -9.43 0.58
C GLU A 96 9.51 -8.93 2.03
N VAL A 97 8.66 -7.94 2.29
CA VAL A 97 8.55 -7.30 3.60
C VAL A 97 7.62 -8.06 4.54
N TYR A 98 6.53 -8.59 4.02
CA TYR A 98 5.44 -9.16 4.81
C TYR A 98 5.13 -10.62 4.48
N ASN A 99 5.84 -11.29 3.57
CA ASN A 99 5.58 -12.67 3.16
C ASN A 99 4.11 -12.89 2.76
N ILE A 100 3.56 -11.96 1.98
CA ILE A 100 2.23 -12.04 1.38
C ILE A 100 2.38 -12.68 0.01
N GLU A 101 1.51 -13.64 -0.31
CA GLU A 101 1.57 -14.34 -1.60
C GLU A 101 1.46 -13.35 -2.77
N PRO A 102 2.41 -13.34 -3.73
CA PRO A 102 2.39 -12.39 -4.85
C PRO A 102 1.12 -12.47 -5.71
N THR A 103 0.45 -13.61 -5.70
CA THR A 103 -0.75 -13.90 -6.48
C THR A 103 -2.05 -13.36 -5.84
N TYR A 104 -1.99 -12.84 -4.61
CA TYR A 104 -3.16 -12.50 -3.80
C TYR A 104 -4.16 -11.59 -4.55
N LEU A 105 -3.68 -10.59 -5.29
CA LEU A 105 -4.51 -9.74 -6.15
C LEU A 105 -4.40 -10.04 -7.66
N ILE A 106 -3.54 -10.96 -8.10
CA ILE A 106 -3.40 -11.32 -9.53
C ILE A 106 -4.73 -11.84 -10.10
N ASN A 107 -5.47 -12.61 -9.29
CA ASN A 107 -6.78 -13.14 -9.69
C ASN A 107 -7.79 -12.01 -9.93
N TYR A 108 -7.76 -10.95 -9.12
CA TYR A 108 -8.61 -9.77 -9.32
C TYR A 108 -8.36 -9.14 -10.69
N GLN A 109 -7.09 -8.98 -11.07
CA GLN A 109 -6.73 -8.33 -12.33
C GLN A 109 -7.08 -9.17 -13.54
N THR A 110 -6.79 -10.47 -13.45
CA THR A 110 -7.02 -11.41 -14.54
C THR A 110 -8.51 -11.52 -14.83
N GLU A 111 -9.32 -11.68 -13.78
CA GLU A 111 -10.77 -11.77 -13.90
C GLU A 111 -11.37 -10.47 -14.45
N LEU A 112 -10.97 -9.30 -13.90
CA LEU A 112 -11.45 -8.01 -14.40
C LEU A 112 -11.09 -7.79 -15.88
N ARG A 113 -9.85 -8.13 -16.26
CA ARG A 113 -9.41 -8.03 -17.65
C ARG A 113 -10.27 -8.92 -18.54
N ASN A 114 -10.48 -10.18 -18.16
CA ASN A 114 -11.25 -11.12 -18.96
C ASN A 114 -12.68 -10.61 -19.17
N ILE A 115 -13.37 -10.22 -18.09
CA ILE A 115 -14.72 -9.62 -18.14
C ILE A 115 -14.76 -8.47 -19.15
N VAL A 116 -13.85 -7.52 -19.03
CA VAL A 116 -13.83 -6.33 -19.91
C VAL A 116 -13.53 -6.70 -21.37
N THR A 117 -12.62 -7.64 -21.62
CA THR A 117 -12.24 -8.02 -22.99
C THR A 117 -13.22 -8.97 -23.67
N GLU A 118 -13.98 -9.74 -22.89
CA GLU A 118 -14.97 -10.70 -23.39
C GLU A 118 -16.31 -10.03 -23.74
N PHE A 119 -16.52 -8.78 -23.32
CA PHE A 119 -17.67 -8.01 -23.77
C PHE A 119 -17.75 -7.90 -25.30
N ASN A 120 -18.95 -8.15 -25.82
CA ASN A 120 -19.24 -8.03 -27.24
C ASN A 120 -19.00 -6.59 -27.73
N GLU A 121 -19.28 -5.61 -26.87
CA GLU A 121 -19.07 -4.19 -27.06
C GLU A 121 -17.58 -3.89 -27.28
N PHE A 122 -16.71 -4.53 -26.50
CA PHE A 122 -15.26 -4.39 -26.64
C PHE A 122 -14.78 -4.99 -27.96
N SER A 123 -15.14 -6.25 -28.22
CA SER A 123 -14.73 -6.99 -29.42
C SER A 123 -15.17 -6.32 -30.72
N LYS A 124 -16.42 -5.84 -30.80
CA LYS A 124 -16.96 -5.13 -31.98
C LYS A 124 -16.22 -3.83 -32.29
N ASN A 125 -15.75 -3.14 -31.25
CA ASN A 125 -15.09 -1.86 -31.39
C ASN A 125 -13.55 -1.97 -31.47
N PHE A 126 -12.99 -3.16 -31.20
CA PHE A 126 -11.56 -3.41 -31.15
C PHE A 126 -10.84 -3.08 -32.46
N SER A 127 -11.26 -3.66 -33.59
CA SER A 127 -10.56 -3.50 -34.88
C SER A 127 -10.55 -2.05 -35.38
N LYS A 128 -11.62 -1.30 -35.12
CA LYS A 128 -11.74 0.11 -35.53
C LYS A 128 -11.29 1.08 -34.44
N ASN A 129 -10.86 0.56 -33.28
CA ASN A 129 -10.54 1.31 -32.06
C ASN A 129 -11.56 2.41 -31.76
N LYS A 130 -12.85 2.10 -31.96
CA LYS A 130 -13.95 3.02 -31.67
C LYS A 130 -14.24 3.00 -30.18
N LYS A 131 -14.84 4.09 -29.69
CA LYS A 131 -15.27 4.18 -28.29
C LYS A 131 -16.18 3.01 -27.94
N VAL A 132 -15.90 2.32 -26.84
CA VAL A 132 -16.74 1.26 -26.29
C VAL A 132 -17.87 1.92 -25.52
N VAL A 133 -19.11 1.61 -25.88
CA VAL A 133 -20.30 1.97 -25.10
C VAL A 133 -20.81 0.69 -24.51
N LEU A 134 -20.73 0.58 -23.18
CA LEU A 134 -21.21 -0.59 -22.45
C LEU A 134 -22.73 -0.60 -22.42
N LYS A 135 -23.30 -1.80 -22.45
CA LYS A 135 -24.72 -2.00 -22.16
C LYS A 135 -24.92 -2.15 -20.67
N ASP A 136 -26.16 -1.96 -20.23
CA ASP A 136 -26.55 -2.13 -18.83
C ASP A 136 -26.17 -3.51 -18.27
N GLU A 137 -26.27 -4.56 -19.08
CA GLU A 137 -25.85 -5.93 -18.71
C GLU A 137 -24.35 -6.00 -18.38
N SER A 138 -23.48 -5.41 -19.22
CA SER A 138 -22.03 -5.37 -19.01
C SER A 138 -21.65 -4.52 -17.79
N VAL A 139 -22.36 -3.40 -17.59
CA VAL A 139 -22.17 -2.55 -16.41
C VAL A 139 -22.54 -3.31 -15.14
N LEU A 140 -23.69 -4.01 -15.14
CA LEU A 140 -24.11 -4.82 -14.01
C LEU A 140 -23.10 -5.93 -13.69
N GLU A 141 -22.52 -6.57 -14.71
CA GLU A 141 -21.48 -7.58 -14.53
C GLU A 141 -20.21 -7.02 -13.87
N ILE A 142 -19.75 -5.84 -14.32
CA ILE A 142 -18.65 -5.11 -13.69
C ILE A 142 -18.98 -4.78 -12.23
N MET A 143 -20.16 -4.24 -11.95
CA MET A 143 -20.58 -3.87 -10.60
C MET A 143 -20.60 -5.09 -9.68
N ASN A 144 -21.14 -6.22 -10.14
CA ASN A 144 -21.18 -7.48 -9.40
C ASN A 144 -19.78 -8.04 -9.15
N PHE A 145 -18.87 -7.95 -10.13
CA PHE A 145 -17.48 -8.32 -9.93
C PHE A 145 -16.83 -7.44 -8.84
N HIS A 146 -17.02 -6.12 -8.92
CA HIS A 146 -16.43 -5.19 -7.96
C HIS A 146 -16.99 -5.43 -6.55
N GLN A 147 -18.30 -5.58 -6.38
CA GLN A 147 -18.91 -5.88 -5.07
C GLN A 147 -18.37 -7.15 -4.42
N ARG A 148 -18.19 -8.23 -5.20
CA ARG A 148 -17.67 -9.51 -4.69
C ARG A 148 -16.20 -9.47 -4.32
N ASN A 149 -15.41 -8.63 -4.99
CA ASN A 149 -13.96 -8.70 -4.92
C ASN A 149 -13.30 -7.51 -4.22
N ASN A 150 -14.03 -6.41 -3.98
CA ASN A 150 -13.48 -5.21 -3.33
C ASN A 150 -13.01 -5.48 -1.90
N CYS A 151 -13.56 -6.50 -1.23
CA CYS A 151 -13.11 -6.93 0.11
C CYS A 151 -11.62 -7.34 0.13
N LYS A 152 -11.07 -7.85 -0.98
CA LYS A 152 -9.66 -8.29 -1.07
C LYS A 152 -8.68 -7.17 -0.76
N PHE A 153 -8.97 -5.93 -1.15
CA PHE A 153 -8.13 -4.77 -0.81
C PHE A 153 -8.18 -4.48 0.70
N ASN A 154 -9.35 -4.57 1.31
CA ASN A 154 -9.50 -4.35 2.75
C ASN A 154 -8.83 -5.46 3.56
N GLU A 155 -8.91 -6.70 3.10
CA GLU A 155 -8.18 -7.83 3.69
C GLU A 155 -6.66 -7.65 3.56
N LEU A 156 -6.16 -7.20 2.42
CA LEU A 156 -4.74 -6.90 2.24
C LEU A 156 -4.26 -5.78 3.20
N ILE A 157 -5.03 -4.69 3.30
CA ILE A 157 -4.79 -3.61 4.28
C ILE A 157 -4.78 -4.18 5.69
N LYS A 158 -5.71 -5.08 6.02
CA LYS A 158 -5.80 -5.74 7.32
C LYS A 158 -4.53 -6.56 7.60
N ILE A 159 -4.05 -7.36 6.65
CA ILE A 159 -2.83 -8.17 6.80
C ILE A 159 -1.62 -7.28 7.06
N VAL A 160 -1.42 -6.24 6.24
CA VAL A 160 -0.33 -5.26 6.43
C VAL A 160 -0.49 -4.52 7.76
N SER A 161 -1.74 -4.29 8.20
CA SER A 161 -2.05 -3.63 9.46
C SER A 161 -1.70 -4.45 10.70
N TYR A 162 -1.59 -5.77 10.61
CA TYR A 162 -1.32 -6.64 11.77
C TYR A 162 0.09 -7.26 11.78
N LYS A 163 0.89 -7.10 10.72
CA LYS A 163 2.32 -7.49 10.69
C LYS A 163 3.23 -6.33 11.11
#